data_AF-A0A101IHK1-F1
#
_entry.id   AF-A0A101IHK1-F1
#
_cell.length_a   1.000
_cell.length_b   1.000
_cell.length_c   1.000
_cell.angle_alpha   90.00
_cell.angle_beta   90.00
_cell.angle_gamma   90.00
#
_symmetry.space_group_name_H-M   'P 1'
#
loop_
_entity.id
_entity.type
_entity.pdbx_description
1 polymer ?
#
loop_
_entity_poly.entity_id
_entity_poly.type
_entity_poly.pdbx_seq_one_letter_code
_entity_poly.pdbx_strand_id
1 'polypeptide(L)'
;MDTLALTIIVIFSATLIVSYFKSTAKDRCLKDFQSFSTLVILKNKETFWGYMYLESSGIVLEYPEPYDNITHSEKGYILYRAEFSALHGLFRIIDQLSPDELRQRERTSLVFKRSWIVSVRRIFRNFFAAVRDAIADTFSLFIGRIAPKSAVVAGNQKYVKSVGESFIDYVGNSYDSILERLTGKKVIIEVSRDGRWTEYEGTMRNYTKDFIEIVSVHMPVSYSVKCRKGITEAFGITFEREEGSVTITNHRTAPISLSVAGREPVRLNEGDIKQVSELEEEAVFSVTFATEVDAIFPRSEAIVRHPTVEFRRSR
;
A
#
# COMPACT_ATOMS: atom_id res chain seq x y z
N MET A 1 26.34 39.51 12.33
CA MET A 1 26.07 38.54 11.25
C MET A 1 25.21 39.23 10.22
N ASP A 2 25.60 39.21 8.96
CA ASP A 2 24.77 39.76 7.88
C ASP A 2 23.43 39.05 7.85
N THR A 3 22.34 39.81 7.86
CA THR A 3 20.96 39.30 7.78
C THR A 3 20.76 38.37 6.58
N LEU A 4 21.52 38.60 5.51
CA LEU A 4 21.62 37.75 4.32
C LEU A 4 22.18 36.37 4.63
N ALA A 5 23.29 36.30 5.39
CA ALA A 5 23.89 35.03 5.80
C ALA A 5 22.95 34.24 6.73
N LEU A 6 22.26 34.92 7.64
CA LEU A 6 21.27 34.29 8.51
C LEU A 6 20.10 33.70 7.71
N THR A 7 19.59 34.41 6.70
CA THR A 7 18.48 33.90 5.86
C THR A 7 18.89 32.73 4.98
N ILE A 8 20.10 32.76 4.40
CA ILE A 8 20.65 31.60 3.66
C ILE A 8 20.75 30.38 4.58
N ILE A 9 21.28 30.54 5.80
CA ILE A 9 21.39 29.46 6.78
C ILE A 9 20.00 28.90 7.12
N VAL A 10 19.01 29.76 7.39
CA VAL A 10 17.66 29.33 7.73
C VAL A 10 16.99 28.56 6.59
N ILE A 11 17.07 29.05 5.34
CA ILE A 11 16.51 28.36 4.18
C ILE A 11 17.21 27.01 3.96
N PHE A 12 18.55 26.99 4.03
CA PHE A 12 19.32 25.78 3.85
C PHE A 12 19.00 24.74 4.93
N SER A 13 18.96 25.13 6.20
CA SER A 13 18.56 24.26 7.31
C SER A 13 17.13 23.73 7.16
N ALA A 14 16.16 24.59 6.78
CA ALA A 14 14.79 24.15 6.53
C ALA A 14 14.72 23.12 5.38
N THR A 15 15.47 23.35 4.30
CA THR A 15 15.50 22.45 3.14
C THR A 15 16.15 21.11 3.49
N LEU A 16 17.23 21.11 4.27
CA LEU A 16 17.88 19.90 4.78
C LEU A 16 16.95 19.09 5.69
N ILE A 17 16.26 19.75 6.62
CA ILE A 17 15.30 19.11 7.52
C ILE A 17 14.18 18.46 6.71
N VAL A 18 13.61 19.17 5.73
CA VAL A 18 12.56 18.62 4.85
C VAL A 18 13.06 17.45 4.02
N SER A 19 14.26 17.55 3.45
CA SER A 19 14.89 16.47 2.68
C SER A 19 15.14 15.21 3.53
N TYR A 20 15.60 15.40 4.77
CA TYR A 20 15.81 14.31 5.73
C TYR A 20 14.48 13.62 6.13
N PHE A 21 13.44 14.41 6.42
CA PHE A 21 12.11 13.82 6.66
C PHE A 21 11.58 13.11 5.42
N LYS A 22 11.83 13.64 4.21
CA LYS A 22 11.43 12.99 2.95
C LYS A 22 12.11 11.64 2.74
N SER A 23 13.40 11.51 3.05
CA SER A 23 14.15 10.27 2.85
C SER A 23 13.85 9.18 3.88
N THR A 24 13.30 9.56 5.05
CA THR A 24 13.00 8.64 6.15
C THR A 24 11.50 8.38 6.35
N ALA A 25 10.63 9.20 5.75
CA ALA A 25 9.19 9.04 5.86
C ALA A 25 8.70 7.78 5.12
N LYS A 26 8.26 6.79 5.90
CA LYS A 26 7.52 5.63 5.41
C LYS A 26 6.02 5.93 5.38
N ASP A 27 5.31 5.39 4.39
CA ASP A 27 3.87 5.60 4.21
C ASP A 27 3.07 5.07 5.41
N ARG A 28 2.08 5.83 5.86
CA ARG A 28 1.32 5.51 7.07
C ARG A 28 0.36 4.34 6.88
N CYS A 29 -0.28 4.19 5.72
CA CYS A 29 -1.13 3.04 5.43
C CYS A 29 -0.26 1.78 5.42
N LEU A 30 0.87 1.81 4.72
CA LEU A 30 1.77 0.65 4.66
C LEU A 30 2.34 0.26 6.03
N LYS A 31 2.58 1.21 6.95
CA LYS A 31 3.03 0.90 8.31
C LYS A 31 2.06 0.00 9.08
N ASP A 32 0.76 0.10 8.84
CA ASP A 32 -0.25 -0.68 9.57
C ASP A 32 -0.20 -2.18 9.19
N PHE A 33 0.51 -2.54 8.12
CA PHE A 33 0.76 -3.91 7.66
C PHE A 33 2.16 -4.43 8.05
N GLN A 34 2.97 -3.64 8.75
CA GLN A 34 4.31 -4.06 9.15
C GLN A 34 4.28 -5.28 10.07
N SER A 35 5.14 -6.26 9.76
CA SER A 35 5.31 -7.53 10.45
C SER A 35 4.08 -8.46 10.41
N PHE A 36 3.19 -8.25 9.44
CA PHE A 36 2.08 -9.18 9.15
C PHE A 36 2.37 -10.00 7.90
N SER A 37 1.86 -11.23 7.89
CA SER A 37 1.71 -12.02 6.66
C SER A 37 0.82 -11.27 5.67
N THR A 38 1.41 -10.87 4.55
CA THR A 38 0.79 -9.99 3.56
C THR A 38 0.95 -10.59 2.17
N LEU A 39 -0.16 -10.58 1.42
CA LEU A 39 -0.21 -10.89 0.00
C LEU A 39 -0.13 -9.58 -0.79
N VAL A 40 0.87 -9.46 -1.65
CA VAL A 40 1.05 -8.36 -2.60
C VAL A 40 0.58 -8.84 -3.96
N ILE A 41 -0.31 -8.08 -4.58
CA ILE A 41 -0.81 -8.35 -5.93
C ILE A 41 -0.43 -7.18 -6.83
N LEU A 42 0.23 -7.48 -7.95
CA LEU A 42 0.55 -6.52 -8.99
C LEU A 42 -0.55 -6.46 -10.06
N LYS A 43 -0.61 -5.38 -10.84
CA LYS A 43 -1.60 -5.19 -11.91
C LYS A 43 -1.47 -6.20 -13.05
N ASN A 44 -0.29 -6.77 -13.24
CA ASN A 44 -0.04 -7.87 -14.18
C ASN A 44 -0.49 -9.24 -13.63
N LYS A 45 -1.14 -9.29 -12.46
CA LYS A 45 -1.60 -10.49 -11.75
C LYS A 45 -0.51 -11.34 -11.11
N GLU A 46 0.75 -10.91 -11.16
CA GLU A 46 1.80 -11.54 -10.36
C GLU A 46 1.54 -11.29 -8.88
N THR A 47 1.83 -12.30 -8.08
CA THR A 47 1.57 -12.27 -6.64
C THR A 47 2.76 -12.76 -5.85
N PHE A 48 3.02 -12.06 -4.74
CA PHE A 48 4.08 -12.38 -3.80
C PHE A 48 3.48 -12.37 -2.40
N TRP A 49 3.91 -13.27 -1.52
CA TRP A 49 3.38 -13.37 -0.17
C TRP A 49 4.52 -13.58 0.82
N GLY A 50 4.36 -13.07 2.05
CA GLY A 50 5.36 -13.21 3.10
C GLY A 50 5.14 -12.22 4.24
N TYR A 51 6.04 -12.23 5.22
CA TYR A 51 6.03 -11.24 6.29
C TYR A 51 6.53 -9.89 5.75
N MET A 52 5.70 -8.85 5.89
CA MET A 52 6.00 -7.55 5.29
C MET A 52 6.84 -6.67 6.22
N TYR A 53 7.95 -6.16 5.70
CA TYR A 53 8.75 -5.11 6.32
C TYR A 53 8.75 -3.88 5.42
N LEU A 54 8.45 -2.73 6.00
CA LEU A 54 8.41 -1.48 5.27
C LEU A 54 9.71 -0.71 5.49
N GLU A 55 10.38 -0.33 4.41
CA GLU A 55 11.49 0.63 4.40
C GLU A 55 11.11 1.94 3.72
N SER A 56 11.92 2.98 3.87
CA SER A 56 11.63 4.26 3.20
C SER A 56 11.75 4.18 1.68
N SER A 57 12.55 3.22 1.18
CA SER A 57 12.78 2.93 -0.23
C SER A 57 11.80 1.93 -0.85
N GLY A 58 11.02 1.19 -0.06
CA GLY A 58 10.16 0.13 -0.59
C GLY A 58 9.62 -0.82 0.48
N ILE A 59 9.06 -1.93 0.02
CA ILE A 59 8.54 -3.04 0.84
C ILE A 59 9.44 -4.25 0.62
N VAL A 60 9.73 -4.97 1.69
CA VAL A 60 10.38 -6.29 1.66
C VAL A 60 9.37 -7.31 2.18
N LEU A 61 9.16 -8.39 1.44
CA LEU A 61 8.42 -9.57 1.88
C LEU A 61 9.45 -10.65 2.18
N GLU A 62 9.48 -11.14 3.41
CA GLU A 62 10.28 -12.32 3.76
C GLU A 62 9.41 -13.57 3.67
N TYR A 63 9.88 -14.57 2.95
CA TYR A 63 9.18 -15.84 2.82
C TYR A 63 9.36 -16.67 4.10
N PRO A 64 8.32 -17.38 4.60
CA PRO A 64 8.44 -18.25 5.77
C PRO A 64 9.50 -19.34 5.56
N GLU A 65 9.63 -19.83 4.33
CA GLU A 65 10.64 -20.79 3.90
C GLU A 65 11.35 -20.27 2.64
N PRO A 66 12.67 -20.47 2.50
CA PRO A 66 13.40 -20.07 1.29
C PRO A 66 12.82 -20.73 0.05
N TYR A 67 12.59 -19.94 -0.98
CA TYR A 67 12.11 -20.40 -2.28
C TYR A 67 13.31 -20.76 -3.16
N ASP A 68 13.63 -22.04 -3.26
CA ASP A 68 14.76 -22.50 -4.09
C ASP A 68 14.43 -22.38 -5.60
N ASN A 69 15.16 -21.50 -6.27
CA ASN A 69 15.23 -21.38 -7.72
C ASN A 69 16.37 -22.25 -8.27
N ILE A 70 16.25 -22.70 -9.52
CA ILE A 70 17.24 -23.56 -10.20
C ILE A 70 18.64 -22.94 -10.14
N THR A 71 18.71 -21.60 -10.10
CA THR A 71 19.96 -20.83 -10.07
C THR A 71 20.32 -20.25 -8.70
N HIS A 72 19.37 -20.08 -7.77
CA HIS A 72 19.61 -19.45 -6.46
C HIS A 72 18.44 -19.65 -5.48
N SER A 73 18.68 -19.56 -4.17
CA SER A 73 17.62 -19.57 -3.15
C SER A 73 17.10 -18.14 -2.89
N GLU A 74 15.81 -17.91 -3.10
CA GLU A 74 15.13 -16.64 -2.88
C GLU A 74 14.53 -16.61 -1.47
N LYS A 75 14.97 -15.69 -0.61
CA LYS A 75 14.44 -15.55 0.76
C LYS A 75 13.22 -14.64 0.88
N GLY A 76 12.82 -14.02 -0.22
CA GLY A 76 11.80 -12.97 -0.20
C GLY A 76 11.71 -12.19 -1.50
N TYR A 77 10.86 -11.17 -1.48
CA TYR A 77 10.63 -10.25 -2.59
C TYR A 77 10.78 -8.81 -2.14
N ILE A 78 11.37 -7.96 -2.98
CA ILE A 78 11.52 -6.53 -2.71
C ILE A 78 10.74 -5.74 -3.76
N LEU A 79 9.80 -4.91 -3.31
CA LEU A 79 9.06 -3.97 -4.14
C LEU A 79 9.55 -2.55 -3.86
N TYR A 80 10.26 -1.94 -4.80
CA TYR A 80 10.73 -0.57 -4.61
C TYR A 80 9.59 0.43 -4.71
N ARG A 81 9.74 1.58 -4.02
CA ARG A 81 8.75 2.66 -4.02
C ARG A 81 8.41 3.16 -5.43
N ALA A 82 9.38 3.16 -6.35
CA ALA A 82 9.16 3.55 -7.75
C ALA A 82 8.17 2.61 -8.47
N GLU A 83 8.04 1.37 -8.01
CA GLU A 83 7.21 0.32 -8.57
C GLU A 83 5.82 0.26 -7.93
N PHE A 84 5.51 1.11 -6.94
CA PHE A 84 4.19 1.15 -6.30
C PHE A 84 3.06 1.49 -7.30
N SER A 85 3.38 2.09 -8.45
CA SER A 85 2.42 2.32 -9.52
C SER A 85 1.95 1.03 -10.22
N ALA A 86 2.74 -0.05 -10.14
CA ALA A 86 2.41 -1.38 -10.67
C ALA A 86 1.62 -2.25 -9.68
N LEU A 87 1.45 -1.79 -8.45
CA LEU A 87 0.69 -2.46 -7.42
C LEU A 87 -0.82 -2.40 -7.73
N HIS A 88 -1.51 -3.51 -7.54
CA HIS A 88 -2.96 -3.54 -7.50
C HIS A 88 -3.47 -3.39 -6.05
N GLY A 89 -2.86 -4.10 -5.11
CA GLY A 89 -3.15 -3.96 -3.69
C GLY A 89 -2.29 -4.86 -2.79
N LEU A 90 -2.30 -4.55 -1.49
CA LEU A 90 -1.76 -5.41 -0.44
C LEU A 90 -2.92 -5.93 0.40
N PHE A 91 -2.88 -7.20 0.74
CA PHE A 91 -3.96 -7.89 1.42
C PHE A 91 -3.43 -8.66 2.61
N ARG A 92 -4.05 -8.45 3.76
CA ARG A 92 -3.88 -9.28 4.95
C ARG A 92 -5.11 -10.17 5.07
N ILE A 93 -4.94 -11.47 4.82
CA ILE A 93 -6.04 -12.44 4.86
C ILE A 93 -6.30 -12.84 6.30
N ILE A 94 -7.49 -12.51 6.82
CA ILE A 94 -7.76 -12.61 8.26
C ILE A 94 -7.75 -14.05 8.77
N ASP A 95 -8.25 -14.99 7.97
CA ASP A 95 -8.29 -16.42 8.32
C ASP A 95 -6.92 -17.12 8.31
N GLN A 96 -5.86 -16.46 7.81
CA GLN A 96 -4.49 -16.99 7.80
C GLN A 96 -3.60 -16.34 8.88
N LEU A 97 -4.13 -15.41 9.66
CA LEU A 97 -3.35 -14.76 10.70
C LEU A 97 -3.11 -15.72 11.86
N SER A 98 -1.86 -15.74 12.34
CA SER A 98 -1.52 -16.41 13.58
C SER A 98 -2.25 -15.78 14.77
N PRO A 99 -2.43 -16.51 15.90
CA PRO A 99 -3.06 -15.96 17.09
C PRO A 99 -2.39 -14.67 17.60
N ASP A 100 -1.07 -14.54 17.43
CA ASP A 100 -0.33 -13.35 17.84
C ASP A 100 -0.60 -12.15 16.92
N GLU A 101 -0.64 -12.37 15.61
CA GLU A 101 -1.04 -11.34 14.64
C GLU A 101 -2.48 -10.88 14.84
N LEU A 102 -3.41 -11.80 15.12
CA LEU A 102 -4.80 -11.45 15.44
C LEU A 102 -4.88 -10.53 16.67
N ARG A 103 -4.16 -10.86 17.75
CA ARG A 103 -4.09 -9.99 18.94
C ARG A 103 -3.45 -8.63 18.63
N GLN A 104 -2.41 -8.59 17.79
CA GLN A 104 -1.78 -7.34 17.35
C GLN A 104 -2.75 -6.48 16.53
N ARG A 105 -3.50 -7.09 15.61
CA ARG A 105 -4.57 -6.45 14.85
C ARG A 105 -5.63 -5.87 15.77
N GLU A 106 -6.11 -6.65 16.74
CA GLU A 106 -7.12 -6.22 17.71
C GLU A 106 -6.64 -5.02 18.54
N ARG A 107 -5.42 -5.07 19.10
CA ARG A 107 -4.83 -3.96 19.85
C ARG A 107 -4.75 -2.69 19.01
N THR A 108 -4.27 -2.81 17.77
CA THR A 108 -4.15 -1.69 16.85
C THR A 108 -5.54 -1.16 16.46
N SER A 109 -6.53 -2.05 16.28
CA SER A 109 -7.91 -1.69 15.96
C SER A 109 -8.60 -0.89 17.07
N LEU A 110 -8.38 -1.25 18.35
CA LEU A 110 -8.94 -0.60 19.54
C LEU A 110 -8.33 0.79 19.83
N VAL A 111 -7.09 1.03 19.40
CA VAL A 111 -6.37 2.31 19.59
C VAL A 111 -6.81 3.40 18.59
N PHE A 112 -7.84 3.12 17.78
CA PHE A 112 -8.40 4.07 16.83
C PHE A 112 -9.21 5.19 17.49
N LYS A 113 -8.54 6.04 18.27
CA LYS A 113 -9.09 7.29 18.79
C LYS A 113 -8.71 8.43 17.84
N ARG A 114 -9.73 9.09 17.30
CA ARG A 114 -9.76 10.35 16.53
C ARG A 114 -8.81 11.47 17.00
N SER A 115 -8.25 11.39 18.20
CA SER A 115 -7.53 12.49 18.87
C SER A 115 -6.06 12.67 18.45
N TRP A 116 -5.34 11.61 18.06
CA TRP A 116 -3.89 11.72 17.81
C TRP A 116 -3.57 12.39 16.46
N ILE A 117 -4.40 12.14 15.45
CA ILE A 117 -4.27 12.70 14.09
C ILE A 117 -4.56 14.21 14.08
N VAL A 118 -5.52 14.65 14.91
CA VAL A 118 -5.87 16.08 15.06
C VAL A 118 -4.73 16.87 15.71
N SER A 119 -3.95 16.25 16.61
CA SER A 119 -2.80 16.89 17.25
C SER A 119 -1.63 17.08 16.28
N VAL A 120 -1.34 16.06 15.46
CA VAL A 120 -0.33 16.14 14.38
C VAL A 120 -0.67 17.25 13.37
N ARG A 121 -1.96 17.41 13.04
CA ARG A 121 -2.48 18.51 12.19
C ARG A 121 -2.13 19.91 12.72
N ARG A 122 -2.19 20.14 14.04
CA ARG A 122 -1.89 21.45 14.64
C ARG A 122 -0.39 21.76 14.53
N ILE A 123 0.46 20.77 14.77
CA ILE A 123 1.91 20.93 14.76
C ILE A 123 2.41 21.23 13.34
N PHE A 124 2.01 20.43 12.35
CA PHE A 124 2.46 20.63 10.98
C PHE A 124 1.91 21.92 10.34
N ARG A 125 0.64 22.27 10.56
CA ARG A 125 0.08 23.52 10.04
C ARG A 125 0.79 24.75 10.61
N ASN A 126 1.10 24.76 11.91
CA ASN A 126 1.77 25.89 12.55
C ASN A 126 3.23 26.00 12.08
N PHE A 127 3.92 24.87 11.93
CA PHE A 127 5.28 24.83 11.41
C PHE A 127 5.36 25.35 9.96
N PHE A 128 4.46 24.90 9.08
CA PHE A 128 4.46 25.32 7.67
C PHE A 128 3.94 26.74 7.45
N ALA A 129 3.02 27.24 8.27
CA ALA A 129 2.64 28.66 8.24
C ALA A 129 3.86 29.54 8.56
N ALA A 130 4.60 29.23 9.63
CA ALA A 130 5.80 29.96 10.00
C ALA A 130 6.92 29.89 8.94
N VAL A 131 7.11 28.71 8.32
CA VAL A 131 8.10 28.53 7.24
C VAL A 131 7.68 29.29 5.98
N ARG A 132 6.40 29.25 5.59
CA ARG A 132 5.86 30.01 4.45
C ARG A 132 6.01 31.51 4.65
N ASP A 133 5.64 32.01 5.82
CA ASP A 133 5.68 33.44 6.15
C ASP A 133 7.14 33.93 6.17
N ALA A 134 8.05 33.18 6.80
CA ALA A 134 9.48 33.51 6.81
C ALA A 134 10.11 33.50 5.40
N ILE A 135 9.69 32.58 4.54
CA ILE A 135 10.14 32.51 3.14
C ILE A 135 9.58 33.68 2.34
N ALA A 136 8.28 33.97 2.42
CA ALA A 136 7.63 35.05 1.68
C ALA A 136 8.16 36.44 2.08
N ASP A 137 8.34 36.67 3.38
CA ASP A 137 8.89 37.92 3.92
C ASP A 137 10.35 38.11 3.49
N THR A 138 11.13 37.03 3.48
CA THR A 138 12.52 37.07 3.01
C THR A 138 12.60 37.34 1.50
N PHE A 139 11.83 36.64 0.68
CA PHE A 139 11.87 36.80 -0.79
C PHE A 139 11.44 38.21 -1.25
N SER A 140 10.46 38.83 -0.57
CA SER A 140 10.03 40.20 -0.89
C SER A 140 11.12 41.25 -0.63
N LEU A 141 11.94 41.04 0.42
CA LEU A 141 13.08 41.88 0.76
C LEU A 141 14.29 41.69 -0.18
N PHE A 142 14.48 40.48 -0.72
CA PHE A 142 15.54 40.19 -1.70
C PHE A 142 15.23 40.73 -3.10
N ILE A 143 13.97 40.69 -3.55
CA ILE A 143 13.53 41.28 -4.84
C ILE A 143 13.71 42.81 -4.85
N GLY A 144 13.53 43.47 -3.70
CA GLY A 144 13.69 44.93 -3.58
C GLY A 144 15.13 45.44 -3.48
N ARG A 145 16.12 44.58 -3.14
CA ARG A 145 17.51 45.00 -2.89
C ARG A 145 18.55 44.48 -3.90
N ILE A 146 18.19 43.54 -4.79
CA ILE A 146 19.10 42.98 -5.80
C ILE A 146 18.51 43.10 -7.21
N ALA A 147 17.96 44.27 -7.56
CA ALA A 147 17.68 44.61 -8.95
C ALA A 147 18.85 45.42 -9.53
N PRO A 148 19.90 44.78 -10.08
CA PRO A 148 20.84 45.48 -10.95
C PRO A 148 20.13 45.84 -12.26
N LYS A 149 20.43 47.01 -12.82
CA LYS A 149 19.92 47.55 -14.09
C LYS A 149 20.39 46.76 -15.34
N SER A 150 20.48 45.44 -15.30
CA SER A 150 20.96 44.64 -16.44
C SER A 150 20.09 43.40 -16.70
N ALA A 151 19.78 43.19 -17.97
CA ALA A 151 18.80 42.24 -18.51
C ALA A 151 19.28 40.77 -18.49
N VAL A 152 19.63 40.25 -17.32
CA VAL A 152 19.87 38.81 -17.10
C VAL A 152 18.91 38.30 -16.04
N VAL A 153 17.60 38.38 -16.32
CA VAL A 153 16.54 38.10 -15.32
C VAL A 153 15.66 36.88 -15.67
N ALA A 154 15.73 36.34 -16.90
CA ALA A 154 14.85 35.24 -17.29
C ALA A 154 15.26 33.86 -16.72
N GLY A 155 16.55 33.61 -16.49
CA GLY A 155 17.06 32.29 -16.06
C GLY A 155 16.83 31.96 -14.58
N ASN A 156 17.06 32.93 -13.69
CA ASN A 156 16.96 32.72 -12.24
C ASN A 156 15.52 32.70 -11.72
N GLN A 157 14.57 33.34 -12.41
CA GLN A 157 13.15 33.28 -12.04
C GLN A 157 12.55 31.89 -12.23
N LYS A 158 13.00 31.13 -13.24
CA LYS A 158 12.47 29.81 -13.57
C LYS A 158 12.94 28.74 -12.57
N TYR A 159 14.22 28.78 -12.18
CA TYR A 159 14.79 27.88 -11.18
C TYR A 159 14.21 28.12 -9.77
N VAL A 160 13.99 29.39 -9.40
CA VAL A 160 13.40 29.75 -8.10
C VAL A 160 11.90 29.41 -8.05
N LYS A 161 11.15 29.59 -9.15
CA LYS A 161 9.78 29.09 -9.27
C LYS A 161 9.70 27.57 -9.17
N SER A 162 10.58 26.83 -9.85
CA SER A 162 10.55 25.36 -9.80
C SER A 162 10.87 24.80 -8.42
N VAL A 163 11.76 25.46 -7.65
CA VAL A 163 12.06 25.06 -6.26
C VAL A 163 10.88 25.38 -5.33
N GLY A 164 10.22 26.53 -5.52
CA GLY A 164 8.99 26.89 -4.79
C GLY A 164 7.80 26.00 -5.15
N GLU A 165 7.59 25.70 -6.42
CA GLU A 165 6.54 24.81 -6.94
C GLU A 165 6.76 23.36 -6.48
N SER A 166 8.00 22.85 -6.48
CA SER A 166 8.32 21.50 -5.97
C SER A 166 8.07 21.36 -4.46
N PHE A 167 8.23 22.44 -3.69
CA PHE A 167 7.89 22.48 -2.27
C PHE A 167 6.37 22.56 -2.05
N ILE A 168 5.65 23.32 -2.88
CA ILE A 168 4.18 23.45 -2.84
C ILE A 168 3.48 22.15 -3.27
N ASP A 169 3.98 21.42 -4.27
CA ASP A 169 3.41 20.14 -4.77
C ASP A 169 3.57 18.96 -3.80
N TYR A 170 4.55 19.04 -2.90
CA TYR A 170 4.72 18.05 -1.83
C TYR A 170 3.91 18.40 -0.57
N VAL A 171 3.70 19.69 -0.30
CA VAL A 171 2.87 20.20 0.80
C VAL A 171 1.37 20.18 0.45
N GLY A 172 1.03 20.12 -0.83
CA GLY A 172 -0.33 19.95 -1.35
C GLY A 172 -0.82 18.49 -1.39
N ASN A 173 -1.95 18.25 -0.73
CA ASN A 173 -2.92 17.15 -0.96
C ASN A 173 -2.56 15.71 -0.51
N SER A 174 -1.88 15.49 0.62
CA SER A 174 -2.11 14.24 1.35
C SER A 174 -3.39 14.28 2.19
N TYR A 175 -3.88 15.48 2.52
CA TYR A 175 -5.14 15.69 3.21
C TYR A 175 -6.29 15.72 2.21
N ASP A 176 -7.24 14.81 2.40
CA ASP A 176 -8.48 14.75 1.64
C ASP A 176 -9.62 14.89 2.65
N SER A 177 -10.28 16.05 2.61
CA SER A 177 -11.32 16.39 3.59
C SER A 177 -12.51 15.41 3.58
N ILE A 178 -12.74 14.73 2.45
CA ILE A 178 -13.79 13.72 2.32
C ILE A 178 -13.33 12.45 3.02
N LEU A 179 -12.15 11.93 2.65
CA LEU A 179 -11.61 10.70 3.25
C LEU A 179 -11.42 10.86 4.77
N GLU A 180 -10.96 12.02 5.23
CA GLU A 180 -10.82 12.31 6.66
C GLU A 180 -12.14 12.16 7.42
N ARG A 181 -13.26 12.60 6.83
CA ARG A 181 -14.59 12.48 7.46
C ARG A 181 -15.10 11.05 7.47
N LEU A 182 -14.54 10.18 6.64
CA LEU A 182 -14.92 8.78 6.48
C LEU A 182 -14.05 7.85 7.33
N THR A 183 -12.84 8.27 7.69
CA THR A 183 -11.95 7.55 8.61
C THR A 183 -12.67 7.07 9.87
N GLY A 184 -12.66 5.75 10.11
CA GLY A 184 -13.33 5.04 11.20
C GLY A 184 -14.78 4.66 10.94
N LYS A 185 -15.33 4.94 9.75
CA LYS A 185 -16.71 4.60 9.38
C LYS A 185 -16.74 3.46 8.37
N LYS A 186 -17.87 2.75 8.36
CA LYS A 186 -18.17 1.82 7.27
C LYS A 186 -18.42 2.58 5.96
N VAL A 187 -17.88 2.05 4.88
CA VAL A 187 -17.92 2.65 3.54
C VAL A 187 -18.07 1.57 2.48
N ILE A 188 -18.64 1.96 1.34
CA ILE A 188 -18.54 1.21 0.08
C ILE A 188 -17.36 1.76 -0.72
N ILE A 189 -16.46 0.85 -1.08
CA ILE A 189 -15.36 1.11 -2.00
C ILE A 189 -15.66 0.46 -3.35
N GLU A 190 -15.32 1.14 -4.43
CA GLU A 190 -15.20 0.54 -5.76
C GLU A 190 -13.73 0.18 -5.98
N VAL A 191 -13.45 -1.06 -6.38
CA VAL A 191 -12.10 -1.54 -6.73
C VAL A 191 -12.07 -1.94 -8.20
N SER A 192 -11.09 -1.43 -8.94
CA SER A 192 -10.87 -1.74 -10.35
C SER A 192 -10.18 -3.09 -10.50
N ARG A 193 -10.85 -4.07 -11.11
CA ARG A 193 -10.31 -5.39 -11.41
C ARG A 193 -10.62 -5.78 -12.84
N ASP A 194 -9.59 -6.10 -13.63
CA ASP A 194 -9.75 -6.50 -15.03
C ASP A 194 -10.58 -5.50 -15.87
N GLY A 195 -10.42 -4.20 -15.59
CA GLY A 195 -11.15 -3.12 -16.26
C GLY A 195 -12.61 -2.96 -15.82
N ARG A 196 -13.06 -3.69 -14.80
CA ARG A 196 -14.39 -3.56 -14.18
C ARG A 196 -14.27 -3.04 -12.75
N TRP A 197 -15.13 -2.11 -12.38
CA TRP A 197 -15.24 -1.64 -11.01
C TRP A 197 -16.27 -2.48 -10.26
N THR A 198 -15.87 -3.06 -9.14
CA THR A 198 -16.75 -3.84 -8.27
C THR A 198 -16.81 -3.20 -6.89
N GLU A 199 -18.01 -3.14 -6.32
CA GLU A 199 -18.25 -2.58 -5.00
C GLU A 199 -18.00 -3.60 -3.89
N TYR A 200 -17.38 -3.14 -2.80
CA TYR A 200 -17.19 -3.89 -1.56
C TYR A 200 -17.47 -3.01 -0.35
N GLU A 201 -18.06 -3.59 0.69
CA GLU A 201 -18.21 -2.91 1.99
C GLU A 201 -16.98 -3.19 2.86
N GLY A 202 -16.51 -2.16 3.56
CA GLY A 202 -15.48 -2.29 4.59
C GLY A 202 -15.46 -1.08 5.52
N THR A 203 -14.45 -1.01 6.39
CA THR A 203 -14.26 0.14 7.29
C THR A 203 -13.06 0.95 6.84
N MET A 204 -13.26 2.24 6.60
CA MET A 204 -12.17 3.15 6.22
C MET A 204 -11.22 3.31 7.40
N ARG A 205 -9.98 2.85 7.25
CA ARG A 205 -8.99 2.86 8.33
C ARG A 205 -8.06 4.05 8.23
N ASN A 206 -7.51 4.31 7.06
CA ASN A 206 -6.52 5.35 6.88
C ASN A 206 -6.38 5.72 5.41
N TYR A 207 -5.71 6.84 5.14
CA TYR A 207 -5.33 7.21 3.78
C TYR A 207 -4.05 8.04 3.80
N THR A 208 -3.37 8.03 2.66
CA THR A 208 -2.28 8.93 2.34
C THR A 208 -2.51 9.56 0.97
N LYS A 209 -1.49 10.23 0.43
CA LYS A 209 -1.54 10.72 -0.95
C LYS A 209 -1.65 9.58 -1.96
N ASP A 210 -1.02 8.43 -1.64
CA ASP A 210 -0.83 7.34 -2.60
C ASP A 210 -1.81 6.18 -2.33
N PHE A 211 -2.24 5.99 -1.08
CA PHE A 211 -3.00 4.81 -0.67
C PHE A 211 -4.29 5.12 0.09
N ILE A 212 -5.23 4.19 0.04
CA ILE A 212 -6.32 4.04 1.02
C ILE A 212 -6.23 2.68 1.68
N GLU A 213 -6.50 2.65 2.99
CA GLU A 213 -6.52 1.45 3.80
C GLU A 213 -7.94 1.17 4.28
N ILE A 214 -8.44 -0.01 3.95
CA ILE A 214 -9.79 -0.47 4.27
C ILE A 214 -9.66 -1.80 5.02
N VAL A 215 -10.28 -1.89 6.19
CA VAL A 215 -10.24 -3.08 7.04
C VAL A 215 -11.57 -3.81 7.05
N SER A 216 -11.53 -5.11 7.30
CA SER A 216 -12.71 -5.99 7.36
C SER A 216 -13.57 -5.91 6.09
N VAL A 217 -12.92 -6.06 4.92
CA VAL A 217 -13.57 -6.12 3.61
C VAL A 217 -13.80 -7.58 3.26
N HIS A 218 -15.03 -7.96 2.90
CA HIS A 218 -15.28 -9.29 2.35
C HIS A 218 -15.22 -9.23 0.82
N MET A 219 -14.23 -9.88 0.21
CA MET A 219 -14.01 -9.80 -1.24
C MET A 219 -13.32 -11.05 -1.80
N PRO A 220 -13.45 -11.32 -3.12
CA PRO A 220 -12.68 -12.36 -3.78
C PRO A 220 -11.21 -11.94 -3.89
N VAL A 221 -10.32 -12.73 -3.32
CA VAL A 221 -8.87 -12.60 -3.48
C VAL A 221 -8.43 -13.64 -4.50
N SER A 222 -7.59 -13.23 -5.46
CA SER A 222 -6.95 -14.17 -6.38
C SER A 222 -5.45 -14.05 -6.32
N TYR A 223 -4.77 -15.17 -6.29
CA TYR A 223 -3.31 -15.23 -6.32
C TYR A 223 -2.82 -16.29 -7.28
N SER A 224 -1.57 -16.13 -7.71
CA SER A 224 -0.88 -17.03 -8.61
C SER A 224 0.15 -17.86 -7.84
N VAL A 225 0.17 -19.17 -8.09
CA VAL A 225 1.14 -20.10 -7.51
C VAL A 225 1.89 -20.76 -8.65
N LYS A 226 3.22 -20.67 -8.58
CA LYS A 226 4.13 -21.43 -9.44
C LYS A 226 4.49 -22.73 -8.72
N CYS A 227 3.91 -23.84 -9.18
CA CYS A 227 4.14 -25.15 -8.55
C CYS A 227 5.42 -25.77 -9.13
N ARG A 228 6.48 -25.86 -8.32
CA ARG A 228 7.71 -26.61 -8.62
C ARG A 228 7.65 -28.00 -7.99
N LYS A 229 8.60 -28.89 -8.33
CA LYS A 229 8.67 -30.25 -7.78
C LYS A 229 8.62 -30.22 -6.24
N GLY A 230 7.78 -31.06 -5.64
CA GLY A 230 7.59 -31.11 -4.19
C GLY A 230 6.27 -30.48 -3.74
N ILE A 231 6.19 -30.13 -2.47
CA ILE A 231 4.99 -29.60 -1.82
C ILE A 231 5.11 -28.09 -1.70
N THR A 232 4.08 -27.37 -2.12
CA THR A 232 3.92 -25.93 -1.90
C THR A 232 2.61 -25.71 -1.16
N GLU A 233 2.67 -25.10 0.02
CA GLU A 233 1.49 -24.72 0.79
C GLU A 233 1.29 -23.21 0.72
N ALA A 234 0.08 -22.77 0.37
CA ALA A 234 -0.25 -21.35 0.31
C ALA A 234 -1.72 -21.13 0.68
N PHE A 235 -1.94 -20.29 1.70
CA PHE A 235 -3.27 -19.84 2.14
C PHE A 235 -4.27 -20.99 2.41
N GLY A 236 -3.80 -22.09 3.01
CA GLY A 236 -4.65 -23.26 3.30
C GLY A 236 -4.93 -24.15 2.09
N ILE A 237 -4.07 -24.10 1.07
CA ILE A 237 -4.17 -24.95 -0.13
C ILE A 237 -2.81 -25.57 -0.37
N THR A 238 -2.80 -26.88 -0.57
CA THR A 238 -1.59 -27.66 -0.79
C THR A 238 -1.50 -28.04 -2.25
N PHE A 239 -0.34 -27.78 -2.85
CA PHE A 239 0.01 -28.16 -4.21
C PHE A 239 1.18 -29.14 -4.13
N GLU A 240 0.93 -30.39 -4.44
CA GLU A 240 1.94 -31.43 -4.49
C GLU A 240 2.24 -31.76 -5.94
N ARG A 241 3.45 -31.42 -6.39
CA ARG A 241 3.88 -31.67 -7.77
C ARG A 241 4.76 -32.91 -7.87
N GLU A 242 4.26 -33.87 -8.63
CA GLU A 242 4.97 -35.05 -9.10
C GLU A 242 5.30 -34.91 -10.60
N GLU A 243 6.05 -35.87 -11.17
CA GLU A 243 6.41 -35.81 -12.60
C GLU A 243 5.17 -35.71 -13.50
N GLY A 244 5.03 -34.56 -14.18
CA GLY A 244 3.94 -34.30 -15.12
C GLY A 244 2.55 -34.08 -14.51
N SER A 245 2.39 -34.08 -13.18
CA SER A 245 1.09 -33.83 -12.55
C SER A 245 1.18 -33.02 -11.25
N VAL A 246 0.12 -32.29 -10.93
CA VAL A 246 -0.02 -31.57 -9.66
C VAL A 246 -1.32 -32.01 -8.98
N THR A 247 -1.20 -32.48 -7.75
CA THR A 247 -2.32 -32.77 -6.85
C THR A 247 -2.57 -31.55 -5.98
N ILE A 248 -3.82 -31.12 -5.94
CA ILE A 248 -4.24 -29.88 -5.27
C ILE A 248 -5.30 -30.22 -4.25
N THR A 249 -5.08 -29.84 -3.01
CA THR A 249 -5.98 -30.12 -1.89
C THR A 249 -6.42 -28.82 -1.25
N ASN A 250 -7.73 -28.63 -1.12
CA ASN A 250 -8.29 -27.45 -0.44
C ASN A 250 -8.51 -27.74 1.05
N HIS A 251 -7.70 -27.13 1.92
CA HIS A 251 -7.88 -27.20 3.38
C HIS A 251 -8.71 -26.04 3.93
N ARG A 252 -9.17 -25.13 3.07
CA ARG A 252 -10.06 -24.02 3.47
C ARG A 252 -11.48 -24.53 3.62
N THR A 253 -12.20 -23.99 4.59
CA THR A 253 -13.64 -24.19 4.76
C THR A 253 -14.46 -23.58 3.63
N ALA A 254 -13.93 -22.51 3.02
CA ALA A 254 -14.55 -21.86 1.86
C ALA A 254 -14.14 -22.57 0.55
N PRO A 255 -15.07 -22.65 -0.43
CA PRO A 255 -14.74 -23.18 -1.74
C PRO A 255 -13.79 -22.25 -2.49
N ILE A 256 -12.90 -22.86 -3.28
CA ILE A 256 -11.92 -22.18 -4.12
C ILE A 256 -12.25 -22.40 -5.60
N SER A 257 -11.88 -21.43 -6.43
CA SER A 257 -11.88 -21.57 -7.89
C SER A 257 -10.44 -21.63 -8.37
N LEU A 258 -10.06 -22.75 -8.95
CA LEU A 258 -8.75 -23.02 -9.52
C LEU A 258 -8.80 -22.82 -11.04
N SER A 259 -7.80 -22.14 -11.59
CA SER A 259 -7.63 -22.01 -13.05
C SER A 259 -6.17 -22.21 -13.42
N VAL A 260 -5.93 -22.82 -14.58
CA VAL A 260 -4.61 -23.04 -15.16
C VAL A 260 -4.71 -22.78 -16.67
N ALA A 261 -3.64 -22.27 -17.27
CA ALA A 261 -3.63 -21.92 -18.69
C ALA A 261 -4.09 -23.11 -19.56
N GLY A 262 -4.98 -22.83 -20.51
CA GLY A 262 -5.49 -23.84 -21.45
C GLY A 262 -6.53 -24.81 -20.89
N ARG A 263 -7.02 -24.63 -19.65
CA ARG A 263 -8.06 -25.48 -19.05
C ARG A 263 -9.22 -24.69 -18.48
N GLU A 264 -10.38 -25.34 -18.38
CA GLU A 264 -11.54 -24.76 -17.72
C GLU A 264 -11.31 -24.60 -16.21
N PRO A 265 -11.79 -23.50 -15.59
CA PRO A 265 -11.72 -23.32 -14.16
C PRO A 265 -12.48 -24.43 -13.42
N VAL A 266 -11.89 -24.96 -12.35
CA VAL A 266 -12.46 -26.00 -11.50
C VAL A 266 -12.76 -25.42 -10.13
N ARG A 267 -13.94 -25.72 -9.59
CA ARG A 267 -14.31 -25.37 -8.21
C ARG A 267 -13.99 -26.55 -7.29
N LEU A 268 -13.30 -26.28 -6.18
CA LEU A 268 -12.98 -27.26 -5.14
C LEU A 268 -13.59 -26.80 -3.81
N ASN A 269 -14.34 -27.66 -3.15
CA ASN A 269 -14.89 -27.44 -1.81
C ASN A 269 -13.88 -27.86 -0.74
N GLU A 270 -14.25 -27.73 0.53
CA GLU A 270 -13.41 -28.16 1.65
C GLU A 270 -13.08 -29.66 1.55
N GLY A 271 -11.80 -30.01 1.64
CA GLY A 271 -11.31 -31.38 1.56
C GLY A 271 -11.27 -31.98 0.15
N ASP A 272 -11.78 -31.28 -0.88
CA ASP A 272 -11.71 -31.75 -2.26
C ASP A 272 -10.25 -31.83 -2.72
N ILE A 273 -9.93 -32.92 -3.42
CA ILE A 273 -8.63 -33.18 -4.03
C ILE A 273 -8.78 -33.20 -5.54
N LYS A 274 -7.92 -32.48 -6.25
CA LYS A 274 -7.89 -32.47 -7.72
C LYS A 274 -6.48 -32.73 -8.23
N GLN A 275 -6.33 -33.79 -9.01
CA GLN A 275 -5.13 -34.02 -9.79
C GLN A 275 -5.27 -33.39 -11.17
N VAL A 276 -4.22 -32.68 -11.59
CA VAL A 276 -4.08 -32.07 -12.90
C VAL A 276 -2.83 -32.64 -13.56
N SER A 277 -3.01 -33.57 -14.49
CA SER A 277 -1.93 -34.21 -15.25
C SER A 277 -1.63 -33.47 -16.55
N GLU A 278 -0.51 -33.79 -17.23
CA GLU A 278 -0.09 -33.20 -18.51
C GLU A 278 0.19 -31.69 -18.40
N LEU A 279 0.99 -31.32 -17.40
CA LEU A 279 1.38 -29.94 -17.16
C LEU A 279 2.82 -29.68 -17.62
N GLU A 280 3.04 -28.52 -18.22
CA GLU A 280 4.38 -27.95 -18.44
C GLU A 280 5.13 -27.80 -17.12
N GLU A 281 6.48 -27.81 -17.16
CA GLU A 281 7.34 -27.75 -15.98
C GLU A 281 7.06 -26.55 -15.07
N GLU A 282 6.65 -25.41 -15.63
CA GLU A 282 6.39 -24.16 -14.90
C GLU A 282 4.90 -23.76 -14.84
N ALA A 283 3.99 -24.73 -14.84
CA ALA A 283 2.56 -24.45 -14.80
C ALA A 283 2.18 -23.49 -13.64
N VAL A 284 1.53 -22.38 -14.00
CA VAL A 284 1.05 -21.37 -13.05
C VAL A 284 -0.44 -21.58 -12.79
N PHE A 285 -0.80 -21.77 -11.53
CA PHE A 285 -2.18 -21.86 -11.09
C PHE A 285 -2.65 -20.50 -10.59
N SER A 286 -3.82 -20.06 -11.03
CA SER A 286 -4.52 -18.94 -10.41
C SER A 286 -5.66 -19.47 -9.56
N VAL A 287 -5.60 -19.16 -8.27
CA VAL A 287 -6.58 -19.57 -7.27
C VAL A 287 -7.36 -18.33 -6.85
N THR A 288 -8.68 -18.47 -6.76
CA THR A 288 -9.58 -17.42 -6.28
C THR A 288 -10.49 -17.94 -5.17
N PHE A 289 -10.62 -17.18 -4.09
CA PHE A 289 -11.57 -17.46 -3.02
C PHE A 289 -12.10 -16.18 -2.39
N ALA A 290 -13.31 -16.23 -1.84
CA ALA A 290 -13.89 -15.12 -1.08
C ALA A 290 -13.51 -15.25 0.40
N THR A 291 -12.99 -14.18 0.98
CA THR A 291 -12.67 -14.13 2.41
C THR A 291 -12.72 -12.69 2.93
N GLU A 292 -12.67 -12.54 4.25
CA GLU A 292 -12.43 -11.26 4.91
C GLU A 292 -10.93 -10.92 4.85
N VAL A 293 -10.64 -9.69 4.42
CA VAL A 293 -9.29 -9.13 4.34
C VAL A 293 -9.25 -7.73 4.95
N ASP A 294 -8.07 -7.36 5.43
CA ASP A 294 -7.70 -5.95 5.44
C ASP A 294 -6.90 -5.67 4.16
N ALA A 295 -7.16 -4.53 3.51
CA ALA A 295 -6.58 -4.20 2.22
C ALA A 295 -6.03 -2.77 2.17
N ILE A 296 -4.88 -2.63 1.52
CA ILE A 296 -4.32 -1.34 1.11
C ILE A 296 -4.36 -1.29 -0.41
N PHE A 297 -5.04 -0.29 -0.94
CA PHE A 297 -5.13 -0.04 -2.36
C PHE A 297 -4.43 1.25 -2.73
N PRO A 298 -3.69 1.31 -3.84
CA PRO A 298 -3.38 2.58 -4.48
C PRO A 298 -4.68 3.35 -4.78
N ARG A 299 -4.65 4.67 -4.63
CA ARG A 299 -5.83 5.52 -4.93
C ARG A 299 -6.28 5.49 -6.39
N SER A 300 -5.45 4.97 -7.30
CA SER A 300 -5.80 4.72 -8.69
C SER A 300 -6.60 3.41 -8.88
N GLU A 301 -6.52 2.48 -7.94
CA GLU A 301 -7.14 1.15 -8.02
C GLU A 301 -8.43 1.05 -7.20
N ALA A 302 -8.63 1.94 -6.22
CA ALA A 302 -9.83 1.94 -5.40
C ALA A 302 -10.30 3.35 -5.02
N ILE A 303 -11.62 3.53 -4.98
CA ILE A 303 -12.28 4.80 -4.69
C ILE A 303 -13.38 4.58 -3.65
N VAL A 304 -13.41 5.41 -2.60
CA VAL A 304 -14.51 5.42 -1.64
C VAL A 304 -15.69 6.20 -2.23
N ARG A 305 -16.85 5.57 -2.38
CA ARG A 305 -18.04 6.19 -3.02
C ARG A 305 -19.11 6.58 -2.04
N HIS A 306 -19.42 5.70 -1.10
CA HIS A 306 -20.58 5.85 -0.22
C HIS A 306 -20.21 5.60 1.24
N PRO A 307 -20.59 6.48 2.19
CA PRO A 307 -20.65 6.09 3.59
C PRO A 307 -21.83 5.12 3.78
N THR A 308 -21.64 4.04 4.53
CA THR A 308 -22.76 3.19 4.94
C THR A 308 -23.22 3.56 6.34
N VAL A 309 -24.53 3.42 6.58
CA VAL A 309 -25.12 3.56 7.91
C VAL A 309 -25.11 2.18 8.53
N GLU A 310 -24.57 2.03 9.74
CA GLU A 310 -24.88 0.84 10.54
C GLU A 310 -26.40 0.82 10.71
N PHE A 311 -27.07 -0.19 10.14
CA PHE A 311 -28.43 -0.51 10.52
C PHE A 311 -28.42 -0.76 12.03
N ARG A 312 -28.80 0.25 12.81
CA ARG A 312 -29.19 0.05 14.21
C ARG A 312 -30.33 -0.96 14.18
N ARG A 313 -30.03 -2.23 14.42
CA ARG A 313 -31.06 -3.19 14.82
C ARG A 313 -31.68 -2.59 16.09
N SER A 314 -32.87 -2.04 15.94
CA SER A 314 -33.74 -1.67 17.05
C SER A 314 -33.87 -2.90 17.94
N ARG A 315 -33.27 -2.83 19.13
CA ARG A 315 -33.66 -3.70 20.24
C ARG A 315 -35.03 -3.26 20.73
#